data_AF-A0A973CV75-F1
#
_entry.id   AF-A0A973CV75-F1
#
_cell.length_a   1.000
_cell.length_b   1.000
_cell.length_c   1.000
_cell.angle_alpha   90.00
_cell.angle_beta   90.00
_cell.angle_gamma   90.00
#
_symmetry.space_group_name_H-M   'P 1'
#
loop_
_entity.id
_entity.type
_entity.pdbx_description
1 polymer ?
#
loop_
_entity_poly.entity_id
_entity_poly.type
_entity_poly.pdbx_seq_one_letter_code
_entity_poly.pdbx_strand_id
1 'polypeptide(L)'
;MRRVYLAAEEFDDPPPPFRRGEAGLVWLGADGSMKIDTRVRLSANATHALEGHGVLDALNELPLEGRLGEGRDVIVPQQVLEATSALLYEADRRTYGDNWEFVVARLGGEEAVEYRVRVDNRDYQRNLLRLTDLLALASRRGHAVRLRV
;
A
#
# COMPACT_ATOMS: atom_id res chain seq x y z
N MET A 1 -21.93 -20.19 1.40
CA MET A 1 -20.72 -19.35 1.40
C MET A 1 -21.15 -17.91 1.32
N ARG A 2 -20.99 -17.17 2.42
CA ARG A 2 -21.39 -15.77 2.54
C ARG A 2 -20.26 -14.86 2.07
N ARG A 3 -20.58 -13.81 1.31
CA ARG A 3 -19.62 -12.77 0.91
C ARG A 3 -19.81 -11.53 1.77
N VAL A 4 -18.71 -10.99 2.29
CA VAL A 4 -18.67 -9.73 3.03
C VAL A 4 -17.82 -8.75 2.22
N TYR A 5 -18.42 -7.62 1.85
CA TYR A 5 -17.75 -6.55 1.12
C TYR A 5 -17.37 -5.44 2.08
N LEU A 6 -16.16 -4.91 1.92
CA LEU A 6 -15.77 -3.67 2.58
C LEU A 6 -16.56 -2.49 1.99
N ALA A 7 -17.25 -1.74 2.84
CA ALA A 7 -17.99 -0.54 2.41
C ALA A 7 -17.06 0.68 2.31
N ALA A 8 -17.41 1.66 1.47
CA ALA A 8 -16.58 2.84 1.22
C ALA A 8 -16.37 3.70 2.48
N GLU A 9 -17.39 3.79 3.33
CA GLU A 9 -17.36 4.46 4.62
C GLU A 9 -16.42 3.79 5.64
N GLU A 10 -16.06 2.52 5.43
CA GLU A 10 -15.17 1.74 6.30
C GLU A 10 -13.70 1.80 5.86
N PHE A 11 -13.40 2.44 4.72
CA PHE A 11 -12.04 2.44 4.14
C PHE A 11 -10.97 3.02 5.08
N ASP A 12 -11.33 4.04 5.85
CA ASP A 12 -10.42 4.72 6.77
C ASP A 12 -10.34 4.06 8.15
N ASP A 13 -11.29 3.20 8.53
CA ASP A 13 -11.25 2.44 9.78
C ASP A 13 -11.95 1.08 9.60
N PRO A 14 -11.30 0.15 8.89
CA PRO A 14 -11.96 -1.05 8.42
C PRO A 14 -12.05 -2.12 9.52
N PRO A 15 -13.11 -2.93 9.54
CA PRO A 15 -13.15 -4.09 10.43
C PRO A 15 -12.14 -5.16 9.97
N PRO A 16 -11.60 -6.00 10.88
CA PRO A 16 -10.83 -7.18 10.48
C PRO A 16 -11.65 -8.10 9.56
N PRO A 17 -11.02 -8.75 8.57
CA PRO A 17 -9.58 -8.85 8.32
C PRO A 17 -9.03 -7.76 7.39
N PHE A 18 -9.84 -6.75 7.04
CA PHE A 18 -9.38 -5.67 6.19
C PHE A 18 -8.34 -4.80 6.92
N ARG A 19 -7.29 -4.37 6.23
CA ARG A 19 -6.15 -3.66 6.80
C ARG A 19 -5.87 -2.37 6.03
N ARG A 20 -5.26 -1.42 6.73
CA ARG A 20 -4.73 -0.17 6.18
C ARG A 20 -3.21 -0.25 6.08
N GLY A 21 -2.66 0.61 5.24
CA GLY A 21 -1.23 0.86 5.17
C GLY A 21 -0.86 2.27 5.59
N GLU A 22 0.43 2.50 5.73
CA GLU A 22 0.99 3.82 6.03
C GLU A 22 2.36 3.98 5.37
N ALA A 23 2.67 5.22 5.00
CA ALA A 23 3.98 5.56 4.46
C ALA A 23 4.51 6.87 5.06
N GLY A 24 5.83 6.95 5.18
CA GLY A 24 6.50 8.08 5.81
C GLY A 24 7.94 8.26 5.33
N LEU A 25 8.51 9.41 5.67
CA LEU A 25 9.93 9.66 5.43
C LEU A 25 10.75 9.02 6.54
N VAL A 26 11.95 8.58 6.17
CA VAL A 26 12.96 8.08 7.10
C VAL A 26 14.22 8.93 6.97
N TRP A 27 14.68 9.43 8.12
CA TRP A 27 15.96 10.12 8.26
C TRP A 27 16.90 9.28 9.10
N LEU A 28 18.15 9.24 8.67
CA LEU A 28 19.27 8.82 9.50
C LEU A 28 19.97 10.08 10.02
N GLY A 29 19.92 10.30 11.33
CA GLY A 29 20.70 11.31 12.02
C GLY A 29 22.19 10.99 11.96
N ALA A 30 23.04 12.01 12.17
CA ALA A 30 24.49 11.84 12.19
C ALA A 30 24.99 10.92 13.32
N ASP A 31 24.17 10.71 14.34
CA ASP A 31 24.37 9.79 15.47
C ASP A 31 23.83 8.37 15.22
N GLY A 32 23.34 8.09 14.00
CA GLY A 32 22.70 6.83 13.65
C GLY A 32 21.24 6.72 14.13
N SER A 33 20.67 7.78 14.70
CA SER A 33 19.25 7.77 15.10
C SER A 33 18.35 7.74 13.87
N MET A 34 17.30 6.91 13.92
CA MET A 34 16.28 6.87 12.88
C MET A 34 15.09 7.71 13.30
N LYS A 35 14.72 8.71 12.50
CA LYS A 35 13.46 9.43 12.67
C LYS A 35 12.48 8.97 11.60
N ILE A 36 11.23 8.73 12.00
CA ILE A 36 10.13 8.39 11.11
C ILE A 36 9.06 9.46 11.23
N ASP A 37 8.52 9.89 10.09
CA ASP A 37 7.42 10.85 10.03
C ASP A 37 6.37 10.31 9.07
N THR A 38 5.24 9.92 9.64
CA THR A 38 4.13 9.37 8.88
C THR A 38 3.46 10.50 8.09
N ARG A 39 3.51 10.40 6.76
CA ARG A 39 3.00 11.42 5.85
C ARG A 39 1.74 10.98 5.12
N VAL A 40 1.60 9.68 4.88
CA VAL A 40 0.51 9.11 4.11
C VAL A 40 -0.11 7.97 4.90
N ARG A 41 -1.43 8.03 5.07
CA ARG A 41 -2.25 6.90 5.50
C ARG A 41 -2.97 6.37 4.26
N LEU A 42 -2.79 5.08 3.99
CA LEU A 42 -3.45 4.37 2.90
C LEU A 42 -4.77 3.82 3.40
N SER A 43 -5.83 4.06 2.64
CA SER A 43 -7.12 3.43 2.88
C SER A 43 -7.01 1.91 2.76
N ALA A 44 -7.97 1.20 3.33
CA ALA A 44 -8.05 -0.25 3.18
C ALA A 44 -8.30 -0.66 1.72
N ASN A 45 -9.09 0.13 0.99
CA ASN A 45 -9.28 -0.04 -0.45
C ASN A 45 -7.96 0.03 -1.22
N ALA A 46 -7.16 1.08 -1.02
CA ALA A 46 -5.87 1.22 -1.71
C ALA A 46 -4.87 0.13 -1.28
N THR A 47 -4.85 -0.21 0.00
CA THR A 47 -3.98 -1.26 0.56
C THR A 47 -4.22 -2.60 -0.12
N HIS A 48 -5.47 -3.05 -0.16
CA HIS A 48 -5.82 -4.32 -0.79
C HIS A 48 -5.78 -4.26 -2.32
N ALA A 49 -5.96 -3.08 -2.92
CA ALA A 49 -5.76 -2.90 -4.36
C ALA A 49 -4.28 -3.08 -4.74
N LEU A 50 -3.33 -2.49 -3.99
CA LEU A 50 -1.89 -2.69 -4.21
C LEU A 50 -1.52 -4.19 -4.17
N GLU A 51 -2.07 -4.92 -3.20
CA GLU A 51 -1.88 -6.36 -3.07
C GLU A 51 -2.53 -7.13 -4.23
N GLY A 52 -3.82 -6.91 -4.47
CA GLY A 52 -4.58 -7.62 -5.51
C GLY A 52 -4.11 -7.38 -6.93
N HIS A 53 -3.54 -6.21 -7.22
CA HIS A 53 -2.92 -5.90 -8.51
C HIS A 53 -1.48 -6.41 -8.67
N GLY A 54 -0.91 -7.04 -7.63
CA GLY A 54 0.47 -7.53 -7.64
C GLY A 54 1.52 -6.42 -7.55
N VAL A 55 1.13 -5.20 -7.12
CA VAL A 55 2.08 -4.07 -6.98
C VAL A 55 3.06 -4.35 -5.85
N LEU A 56 2.58 -4.94 -4.74
CA LEU A 56 3.47 -5.32 -3.63
C LEU A 56 4.49 -6.38 -4.05
N ASP A 57 4.10 -7.33 -4.89
CA ASP A 57 5.01 -8.34 -5.42
C ASP A 57 6.07 -7.71 -6.31
N ALA A 58 5.69 -6.85 -7.25
CA ALA A 58 6.64 -6.13 -8.10
C ALA A 58 7.59 -5.22 -7.30
N LEU A 59 7.10 -4.58 -6.23
CA LEU A 59 7.94 -3.79 -5.32
C LEU A 59 8.94 -4.68 -4.58
N ASN A 60 8.53 -5.87 -4.14
CA ASN A 60 9.39 -6.84 -3.45
C ASN A 60 10.50 -7.42 -4.35
N GLU A 61 10.46 -7.21 -5.66
CA GLU A 61 11.56 -7.54 -6.59
C GLU A 61 12.69 -6.50 -6.56
N LEU A 62 12.44 -5.31 -6.01
CA LEU A 62 13.46 -4.27 -5.80
C LEU A 62 14.30 -4.58 -4.54
N PRO A 63 15.54 -4.06 -4.43
CA PRO A 63 16.36 -4.21 -3.23
C PRO A 63 15.83 -3.34 -2.06
N LEU A 64 14.73 -3.77 -1.45
CA LEU A 64 14.12 -3.19 -0.25
C LEU A 64 14.77 -3.74 1.04
N GLU A 65 14.65 -3.00 2.15
CA GLU A 65 14.98 -3.53 3.47
C GLU A 65 13.70 -4.05 4.14
N GLY A 66 13.43 -5.34 3.95
CA GLY A 66 12.22 -6.01 4.42
C GLY A 66 11.34 -6.51 3.27
N ARG A 67 10.13 -6.97 3.59
CA ARG A 67 9.16 -7.49 2.63
C ARG A 67 7.76 -6.91 2.87
N LEU A 68 7.16 -6.37 1.82
CA LEU A 68 5.82 -5.79 1.85
C LEU A 68 4.75 -6.89 1.89
N GLY A 69 3.60 -6.57 2.49
CA GLY A 69 2.45 -7.46 2.58
C GLY A 69 2.31 -8.16 3.94
N GLU A 70 3.28 -8.03 4.84
CA GLU A 70 3.25 -8.64 6.19
C GLU A 70 2.79 -7.67 7.29
N GLY A 71 2.37 -6.45 6.95
CA GLY A 71 1.99 -5.43 7.94
C GLY A 71 3.16 -4.94 8.80
N ARG A 72 4.40 -5.15 8.34
CA ARG A 72 5.65 -4.69 8.95
C ARG A 72 6.20 -3.48 8.22
N ASP A 73 7.06 -2.73 8.89
CA ASP A 73 7.76 -1.62 8.28
C ASP A 73 8.82 -2.14 7.30
N VAL A 74 8.81 -1.58 6.09
CA VAL A 74 9.77 -1.84 5.03
C VAL A 74 10.40 -0.53 4.62
N ILE A 75 11.73 -0.51 4.50
CA ILE A 75 12.43 0.67 3.99
C ILE A 75 12.59 0.52 2.48
N VAL A 76 12.21 1.56 1.76
CA VAL A 76 12.48 1.79 0.34
C VAL A 76 13.70 2.72 0.29
N PRO A 77 14.90 2.19 0.00
CA PRO A 77 16.11 3.01 -0.03
C PRO A 77 16.06 4.07 -1.13
N GLN A 78 16.84 5.13 -0.95
CA GLN A 78 16.89 6.24 -1.90
C GLN A 78 17.20 5.76 -3.34
N GLN A 79 18.12 4.79 -3.50
CA GLN A 79 18.55 4.30 -4.80
C GLN A 79 17.45 3.61 -5.64
N VAL A 80 16.31 3.23 -5.03
CA VAL A 80 15.20 2.57 -5.73
C VAL A 80 13.92 3.40 -5.78
N LEU A 81 13.92 4.65 -5.31
CA LEU A 81 12.71 5.48 -5.29
C LEU A 81 12.15 5.75 -6.69
N GLU A 82 13.02 5.89 -7.69
CA GLU A 82 12.60 6.10 -9.08
C GLU A 82 11.92 4.84 -9.65
N ALA A 83 12.53 3.67 -9.47
CA ALA A 83 11.95 2.39 -9.88
C ALA A 83 10.62 2.11 -9.15
N THR A 84 10.57 2.42 -7.85
CA THR A 84 9.34 2.34 -7.04
C THR A 84 8.25 3.23 -7.63
N SER A 85 8.58 4.48 -7.96
CA SER A 85 7.63 5.43 -8.56
C SER A 85 7.11 4.93 -9.90
N ALA A 86 7.99 4.37 -10.75
CA ALA A 86 7.60 3.80 -12.04
C ALA A 86 6.59 2.64 -11.89
N LEU A 87 6.77 1.77 -10.89
CA LEU A 87 5.82 0.69 -10.60
C LEU A 87 4.45 1.23 -10.16
N LEU A 88 4.41 2.29 -9.34
CA LEU A 88 3.14 2.93 -8.94
C LEU A 88 2.44 3.62 -10.11
N TYR A 89 3.19 4.29 -10.99
CA TYR A 89 2.64 4.87 -12.22
C TYR A 89 2.07 3.82 -13.17
N GLU A 90 2.77 2.69 -13.31
CA GLU A 90 2.29 1.59 -14.14
C GLU A 90 1.02 0.95 -13.55
N ALA A 91 0.93 0.84 -12.23
CA ALA A 91 -0.28 0.38 -11.55
C ALA A 91 -1.46 1.32 -11.80
N ASP A 92 -1.27 2.65 -11.68
CA ASP A 92 -2.30 3.64 -11.99
C ASP A 92 -2.81 3.49 -13.43
N ARG A 93 -1.88 3.43 -14.40
CA ARG A 93 -2.19 3.28 -15.83
C ARG A 93 -2.98 2.01 -16.14
N ARG A 94 -2.60 0.87 -15.54
CA ARG A 94 -3.22 -0.44 -15.81
C ARG A 94 -4.60 -0.61 -15.21
N THR A 95 -4.91 0.11 -14.16
CA THR A 95 -6.14 -0.07 -13.38
C THR A 95 -7.22 0.95 -13.72
N TYR A 96 -6.85 1.98 -14.48
CA TYR A 96 -7.74 3.07 -14.89
C TYR A 96 -8.95 2.58 -15.70
N GLY A 97 -10.16 2.91 -15.22
CA GLY A 97 -11.41 2.72 -15.96
C GLY A 97 -12.05 1.33 -15.84
N ASP A 98 -11.39 0.39 -15.16
CA ASP A 98 -11.88 -0.98 -14.99
C ASP A 98 -12.46 -1.24 -13.59
N ASN A 99 -13.29 -2.27 -13.46
CA ASN A 99 -13.85 -2.70 -12.18
C ASN A 99 -13.10 -3.92 -11.65
N TRP A 100 -12.53 -3.80 -10.45
CA TRP A 100 -11.72 -4.85 -9.84
C TRP A 100 -12.33 -5.34 -8.53
N GLU A 101 -12.21 -6.64 -8.27
CA GLU A 101 -12.67 -7.26 -7.04
C GLU A 101 -11.68 -8.32 -6.56
N PHE A 102 -11.19 -8.18 -5.34
CA PHE A 102 -10.19 -9.07 -4.76
C PHE A 102 -10.72 -9.79 -3.52
N VAL A 103 -10.26 -11.02 -3.33
CA VAL A 103 -10.50 -11.78 -2.10
C VAL A 103 -9.42 -11.42 -1.10
N VAL A 104 -9.81 -10.90 0.06
CA VAL A 104 -8.90 -10.51 1.13
C VAL A 104 -8.63 -11.69 2.06
N ALA A 105 -9.69 -12.42 2.44
CA ALA A 105 -9.57 -13.56 3.32
C ALA A 105 -10.72 -14.55 3.13
N ARG A 106 -10.46 -15.81 3.46
CA ARG A 106 -11.48 -16.86 3.57
C ARG A 106 -11.42 -17.45 4.95
N LEU A 107 -12.55 -17.42 5.67
CA LEU A 107 -12.69 -18.08 6.96
C LEU A 107 -13.56 -19.33 6.77
N GLY A 108 -13.00 -20.48 7.14
CA GLY A 108 -13.72 -21.75 7.18
C GLY A 108 -14.61 -21.87 8.42
N GLY A 109 -15.56 -22.80 8.39
CA GLY A 109 -16.52 -23.04 9.47
C GLY A 109 -17.81 -23.67 8.95
N GLU A 110 -18.85 -23.73 9.81
CA GLU A 110 -20.19 -24.21 9.43
C GLU A 110 -20.79 -23.37 8.27
N GLU A 111 -20.52 -22.06 8.27
CA GLU A 111 -20.77 -21.19 7.14
C GLU A 111 -19.44 -20.54 6.68
N ALA A 112 -18.92 -20.97 5.53
CA ALA A 112 -17.72 -20.35 4.96
C ALA A 112 -17.98 -18.88 4.59
N VAL A 113 -17.10 -17.98 5.05
CA VAL A 113 -17.16 -16.54 4.78
C VAL A 113 -15.98 -16.11 3.90
N GLU A 114 -16.27 -15.35 2.84
CA GLU A 114 -15.27 -14.74 1.96
C GLU A 114 -15.35 -13.21 2.07
N TYR A 115 -14.25 -12.61 2.54
CA TYR A 115 -14.09 -11.17 2.64
C TYR A 115 -13.52 -10.66 1.32
N ARG A 116 -14.17 -9.66 0.73
CA ARG A 116 -13.80 -9.10 -0.57
C ARG A 116 -13.74 -7.58 -0.52
N VAL A 117 -12.89 -7.02 -1.36
CA VAL A 117 -12.88 -5.58 -1.64
C VAL A 117 -13.25 -5.38 -3.11
N ARG A 118 -14.16 -4.43 -3.37
CA ARG A 118 -14.35 -3.87 -4.71
C ARG A 118 -13.55 -2.59 -4.77
N VAL A 119 -12.65 -2.49 -5.74
CA VAL A 119 -11.75 -1.35 -5.84
C VAL A 119 -12.54 -0.10 -6.21
N ASP A 120 -12.52 0.89 -5.33
CA ASP A 120 -12.88 2.26 -5.68
C ASP A 120 -11.65 2.91 -6.36
N ASN A 121 -11.73 3.08 -7.67
CA ASN A 121 -10.63 3.63 -8.46
C ASN A 121 -10.25 5.05 -8.03
N ARG A 122 -11.23 5.89 -7.66
CA ARG A 122 -10.94 7.27 -7.28
C ARG A 122 -10.15 7.33 -5.98
N ASP A 123 -10.55 6.52 -5.00
CA ASP A 123 -9.81 6.41 -3.76
C ASP A 123 -8.42 5.79 -3.97
N TYR A 124 -8.32 4.75 -4.80
CA TYR A 124 -7.04 4.09 -5.08
C TYR A 124 -6.05 5.06 -5.77
N GLN A 125 -6.48 5.74 -6.83
CA GLN A 125 -5.68 6.73 -7.57
C GLN A 125 -5.19 7.87 -6.68
N ARG A 126 -6.06 8.38 -5.80
CA ARG A 126 -5.68 9.41 -4.82
C ARG A 126 -4.58 8.92 -3.87
N ASN A 127 -4.63 7.65 -3.46
CA ASN A 127 -3.58 7.07 -2.61
C ASN A 127 -2.27 6.82 -3.38
N LEU A 128 -2.33 6.35 -4.63
CA LEU A 128 -1.16 6.23 -5.50
C LEU A 128 -0.47 7.58 -5.71
N LEU A 129 -1.23 8.63 -6.03
CA LEU A 129 -0.69 9.99 -6.19
C LEU A 129 0.03 10.46 -4.92
N ARG A 130 -0.58 10.26 -3.73
CA ARG A 130 0.04 10.64 -2.45
C ARG A 130 1.34 9.87 -2.18
N LEU A 131 1.41 8.59 -2.55
CA LEU A 131 2.64 7.80 -2.44
C LEU A 131 3.71 8.32 -3.40
N THR A 132 3.35 8.60 -4.65
CA THR A 132 4.28 9.16 -5.64
C THR A 132 4.81 10.54 -5.22
N ASP A 133 3.96 11.40 -4.67
CA ASP A 133 4.37 12.69 -4.11
C ASP A 133 5.36 12.53 -2.95
N LEU A 134 5.14 11.53 -2.08
CA LEU A 134 6.05 11.20 -0.99
C LEU A 134 7.41 10.71 -1.51
N LEU A 135 7.43 9.82 -2.51
CA LEU A 135 8.65 9.31 -3.13
C LEU A 135 9.44 10.45 -3.80
N ALA A 136 8.75 11.34 -4.52
CA ALA A 136 9.36 12.50 -5.14
C ALA A 136 9.96 13.46 -4.10
N LEU A 137 9.26 13.67 -2.98
CA LEU A 137 9.77 14.47 -1.86
C LEU A 137 11.01 13.82 -1.21
N ALA A 138 10.99 12.51 -0.99
CA ALA A 138 12.09 11.75 -0.42
C ALA A 138 13.33 11.82 -1.32
N SER A 139 13.15 11.62 -2.63
CA SER A 139 14.21 11.71 -3.63
C SER A 139 14.87 13.09 -3.64
N ARG A 140 14.08 14.17 -3.68
CA ARG A 140 14.61 15.56 -3.66
C ARG A 140 15.39 15.91 -2.39
N ARG A 141 15.11 15.24 -1.28
CA ARG A 141 15.71 15.54 0.03
C ARG A 141 16.77 14.53 0.47
N GLY A 142 17.04 13.51 -0.34
CA GLY A 142 17.97 12.45 0.04
C GLY A 142 17.48 11.63 1.23
N HIS A 143 16.20 11.26 1.24
CA HIS A 143 15.59 10.46 2.29
C HIS A 143 15.14 9.11 1.74
N ALA A 144 15.06 8.11 2.62
CA ALA A 144 14.37 6.85 2.34
C ALA A 144 12.88 6.99 2.67
N VAL A 145 12.07 6.03 2.21
CA VAL A 145 10.65 5.94 2.55
C VAL A 145 10.40 4.70 3.37
N ARG A 146 9.67 4.83 4.47
CA ARG A 146 9.09 3.70 5.21
C ARG A 146 7.71 3.44 4.65
N LEU A 147 7.44 2.20 4.28
CA LEU A 147 6.15 1.72 3.81
C LEU A 147 5.72 0.54 4.66
N ARG A 148 4.46 0.54 5.12
CA ARG A 148 3.85 -0.54 5.88
C ARG A 148 2.53 -0.88 5.22
N VAL A 149 2.42 -2.11 4.71
CA VAL A 149 1.23 -2.64 4.03
C VAL A 149 0.93 -4.03 4.56
#